data_AF-A0A5E4XPU1-F1
#
_entry.id   AF-A0A5E4XPU1-F1
#
_cell.length_a   1.000
_cell.length_b   1.000
_cell.length_c   1.000
_cell.angle_alpha   90.00
_cell.angle_beta   90.00
_cell.angle_gamma   90.00
#
_symmetry.space_group_name_H-M   'P 1'
#
loop_
_entity.id
_entity.type
_entity.pdbx_description
1 polymer ?
#
loop_
_entity_poly.entity_id
_entity_poly.type
_entity_poly.pdbx_seq_one_letter_code
_entity_poly.pdbx_strand_id
1 'polypeptide(L)' 'MNDINAACAGAGNTAQTPPAASSSASLEDRIRKLKDLHEKGLISPEDFQKRRDEILASI' A
#
# COMPACT_ATOMS: atom_id res chain seq x y z
N MET A 1 16.08 -28.48 -24.03
CA MET A 1 14.72 -28.92 -23.67
C MET A 1 14.83 -29.79 -22.44
N ASN A 2 13.98 -29.53 -21.42
CA ASN A 2 13.93 -30.18 -20.10
C ASN A 2 15.13 -29.86 -19.19
N ASP A 3 15.02 -29.42 -17.94
CA ASP A 3 14.05 -29.76 -16.90
C ASP A 3 13.73 -28.54 -16.00
N ILE A 4 12.52 -27.97 -16.13
CA ILE A 4 11.94 -27.07 -15.14
C ILE A 4 10.68 -27.76 -14.65
N ASN A 5 10.80 -28.53 -13.56
CA ASN A 5 9.77 -28.77 -12.56
C ASN A 5 10.17 -29.95 -11.68
N ALA A 6 10.54 -29.68 -10.43
CA ALA A 6 10.05 -30.38 -9.24
C ALA A 6 10.99 -30.13 -8.05
N ALA A 7 10.70 -29.07 -7.29
CA ALA A 7 11.05 -29.01 -5.87
C ALA A 7 10.13 -27.98 -5.20
N CYS A 8 8.86 -28.36 -5.02
CA CYS A 8 8.03 -27.74 -4.01
C CYS A 8 8.29 -28.51 -2.71
N ALA A 9 9.06 -27.93 -1.79
CA ALA A 9 9.16 -28.40 -0.42
C ALA A 9 9.66 -27.25 0.46
N GLY A 10 8.89 -26.90 1.49
CA GLY A 10 9.41 -26.15 2.63
C GLY A 10 8.85 -24.75 2.78
N ALA A 11 7.78 -24.68 3.58
CA ALA A 11 7.40 -23.59 4.46
C ALA A 11 8.45 -22.49 4.69
N GLY A 12 8.06 -21.25 4.39
CA GLY A 12 8.84 -20.06 4.73
C GLY A 12 8.37 -18.87 3.93
N ASN A 13 7.15 -18.38 4.17
CA ASN A 13 6.66 -17.13 3.60
C ASN A 13 7.33 -15.90 4.27
N THR A 14 8.64 -16.00 4.52
CA THR A 14 9.53 -14.90 4.90
C THR A 14 10.25 -14.38 3.66
N ALA A 15 9.48 -13.95 2.66
CA ALA A 15 10.00 -12.98 1.71
C ALA A 15 9.99 -11.61 2.41
N GLN A 16 11.02 -11.40 3.23
CA GLN A 16 11.43 -10.08 3.65
C GLN A 16 11.80 -9.29 2.40
N THR A 17 11.10 -8.19 2.17
CA THR A 17 11.73 -6.98 1.66
C THR A 17 11.05 -5.82 2.38
N PRO A 18 11.72 -5.14 3.33
CA PRO A 18 11.23 -3.85 3.77
C PRO A 18 11.50 -2.87 2.62
N PRO A 19 10.48 -2.25 1.99
CA PRO A 19 10.76 -1.04 1.25
C PRO A 19 11.05 0.04 2.30
N ALA A 20 12.32 0.20 2.64
CA ALA A 20 12.85 1.48 3.05
C ALA A 20 12.81 2.41 1.82
N ALA A 21 11.61 2.72 1.35
CA ALA A 21 11.34 3.73 0.34
C ALA A 21 10.68 4.89 1.08
N SER A 22 11.54 5.85 1.45
CA SER A 22 11.30 7.28 1.31
C SER A 22 9.92 7.76 1.76
N SER A 23 9.85 8.52 2.85
CA SER A 23 8.65 9.11 3.46
C SER A 23 7.57 9.63 2.49
N SER A 24 7.96 10.07 1.28
CA SER A 24 7.10 10.48 0.18
C SER A 24 6.29 9.35 -0.49
N ALA A 25 6.83 8.13 -0.61
CA ALA A 25 6.11 6.98 -1.15
C ALA A 25 4.95 6.57 -0.22
N SER A 26 5.17 6.68 1.10
CA SER A 26 4.13 6.45 2.11
C SER A 26 3.00 7.47 2.04
N LEU A 27 3.28 8.73 1.68
CA LEU A 27 2.27 9.77 1.53
C LEU A 27 1.36 9.51 0.33
N GLU A 28 1.96 9.24 -0.83
CA GLU A 28 1.18 8.98 -2.04
C GLU A 28 0.34 7.70 -1.90
N ASP A 29 0.89 6.65 -1.27
CA ASP A 29 0.15 5.42 -0.99
C ASP A 29 -1.04 5.65 -0.05
N ARG A 30 -0.84 6.47 1.00
CA ARG A 30 -1.92 6.89 1.91
C ARG A 30 -3.02 7.67 1.20
N ILE A 31 -2.66 8.63 0.33
CA ILE A 31 -3.64 9.41 -0.44
C ILE A 31 -4.39 8.52 -1.43
N ARG A 32 -3.70 7.59 -2.11
CA ARG A 32 -4.33 6.62 -3.03
C ARG A 32 -5.35 5.76 -2.30
N LYS A 33 -5.00 5.23 -1.13
CA LYS A 33 -5.91 4.43 -0.31
C LYS A 33 -7.11 5.25 0.17
N LEU A 34 -6.90 6.50 0.57
CA LEU A 34 -7.97 7.39 0.97
C LEU A 34 -8.93 7.70 -0.18
N LYS A 35 -8.41 7.88 -1.40
CA LYS A 35 -9.21 8.08 -2.61
C LYS A 35 -10.04 6.85 -2.95
N ASP A 36 -9.45 5.66 -2.90
CA ASP A 36 -10.16 4.39 -3.12
C ASP A 36 -11.34 4.23 -2.14
N LEU A 37 -11.16 4.57 -0.87
CA LEU A 37 -12.25 4.56 0.12
C LEU A 37 -13.36 5.55 -0.22
N HIS A 38 -13.03 6.73 -0.71
CA HIS A 38 -14.01 7.73 -1.13
C HIS A 38 -14.77 7.29 -2.40
N GLU A 39 -14.06 6.74 -3.39
CA GLU A 39 -14.68 6.22 -4.63
C GLU A 39 -15.60 5.03 -4.36
N LYS A 40 -15.31 4.23 -3.33
CA LYS A 40 -16.18 3.17 -2.83
C LYS A 40 -17.38 3.66 -1.99
N GLY A 41 -17.47 4.97 -1.72
CA GLY A 41 -18.49 5.54 -0.86
C GLY A 41 -18.38 5.11 0.61
N LEU A 42 -17.19 4.66 1.05
CA LEU A 42 -16.94 4.23 2.44
C LEU A 42 -16.66 5.41 3.38
N ILE A 43 -16.31 6.56 2.81
CA ILE A 43 -16.11 7.82 3.55
C ILE A 43 -16.81 8.96 2.83
N SER A 44 -17.27 9.94 3.60
CA SER A 44 -17.89 11.15 3.07
C SER A 44 -16.84 12.06 2.41
N PRO A 45 -17.24 12.96 1.51
CA PRO A 45 -16.32 13.93 0.89
C PRO A 45 -15.67 14.87 1.91
N GLU A 46 -16.32 15.13 3.04
CA GLU A 46 -15.75 15.87 4.18
C GLU A 46 -14.59 15.11 4.86
N ASP A 47 -14.78 13.81 5.14
CA ASP A 47 -13.78 12.93 5.75
C ASP A 47 -12.57 12.75 4.83
N PHE A 48 -12.81 12.62 3.53
CA PHE A 48 -11.75 12.55 2.53
C PHE A 48 -10.87 13.81 2.58
N GLN A 49 -11.48 15.00 2.58
CA GLN A 49 -10.73 16.25 2.62
C GLN A 49 -9.94 16.39 3.92
N LYS A 50 -10.58 16.14 5.07
CA LYS A 50 -9.94 16.23 6.39
C LYS A 50 -8.71 15.33 6.48
N ARG A 51 -8.85 14.04 6.14
CA ARG A 51 -7.75 13.07 6.19
C ARG A 51 -6.65 13.39 5.18
N ARG A 52 -7.00 13.91 3.99
CA ARG A 52 -6.02 14.34 2.99
C ARG A 52 -5.19 15.51 3.51
N ASP A 53 -5.83 16.48 4.15
CA ASP A 53 -5.16 17.63 4.75
C ASP A 53 -4.22 17.20 5.89
N GLU A 54 -4.68 16.29 6.76
CA GLU A 54 -3.84 15.71 7.82
C GLU A 54 -2.61 14.98 7.27
N ILE A 55 -2.75 14.26 6.16
CA ILE A 55 -1.64 13.58 5.49
C ILE A 55 -0.64 14.59 4.90
N LEU A 56 -1.13 15.68 4.29
CA LEU A 56 -0.30 16.74 3.72
C LEU A 56 0.36 17.61 4.79
N ALA A 57 -0.30 17.84 5.92
CA ALA A 57 0.23 18.60 7.05
C ALA A 57 1.28 17.83 7.87
N SER A 58 1.41 16.52 7.65
CA SER A 58 2.38 15.64 8.33
C SER A 58 3.76 15.58 7.63
N ILE A 59 4.02 16.45 6.65
CA ILE A 59 5.32 16.60 5.96
C ILE A 59 6.12 17.78 6.53
#